data_AF-A0A6C0UKH9-F1
#
_entry.id   AF-A0A6C0UKH9-F1
#
_cell.length_a   1.000
_cell.length_b   1.000
_cell.length_c   1.000
_cell.angle_alpha   90.00
_cell.angle_beta   90.00
_cell.angle_gamma   90.00
#
_symmetry.space_group_name_H-M   'P 1'
#
loop_
_entity.id
_entity.type
_entity.pdbx_description
1 polymer ?
#
loop_
_entity_poly.entity_id
_entity_poly.type
_entity_poly.pdbx_seq_one_letter_code
_entity_poly.pdbx_strand_id
1 'polypeptide(L)'
;MTTVDSTEAFAGLFADSDAEPEFLTKLRAHDPDFADHVAAIARTAGTDDALSAQTKTLITLALDAADGNTNGVKDLAAVARSQGVSEQELAETVKVIANQGGLGKLAVATHALKE
;
A
#
# COMPACT_ATOMS: atom_id res chain seq x y z
N MET A 1 -19.20 14.09 -13.66
CA MET A 1 -17.83 13.56 -13.67
C MET A 1 -17.40 13.51 -12.22
N THR A 2 -17.70 12.41 -11.56
CA THR A 2 -17.48 12.24 -10.12
C THR A 2 -15.99 12.08 -9.91
N THR A 3 -15.35 13.08 -9.31
CA THR A 3 -13.97 12.99 -8.84
C THR A 3 -13.97 11.98 -7.71
N VAL A 4 -13.53 10.75 -8.01
CA VAL A 4 -13.21 9.78 -6.96
C VAL A 4 -12.03 10.37 -6.22
N ASP A 5 -12.26 10.66 -4.94
CA ASP A 5 -11.27 11.27 -4.06
C ASP A 5 -10.14 10.25 -3.83
N SER A 6 -8.96 10.54 -4.38
CA SER A 6 -7.79 9.65 -4.33
C SER A 6 -7.32 9.34 -2.91
N THR A 7 -7.82 10.06 -1.90
CA THR A 7 -7.58 9.77 -0.47
C THR A 7 -8.19 8.45 0.01
N GLU A 8 -9.22 7.92 -0.67
CA GLU A 8 -9.89 6.67 -0.27
C GLU A 8 -9.10 5.40 -0.61
N ALA A 9 -8.09 5.44 -1.49
CA ALA A 9 -7.52 4.19 -2.00
C ALA A 9 -6.66 3.41 -0.98
N PHE A 10 -5.91 4.08 -0.11
CA PHE A 10 -5.13 3.44 0.96
C PHE A 10 -5.87 3.47 2.29
N ALA A 11 -6.61 4.55 2.57
CA ALA A 11 -7.50 4.60 3.72
C ALA A 11 -8.63 3.56 3.59
N GLY A 12 -9.12 3.29 2.39
CA GLY A 12 -10.24 2.38 2.06
C GLY A 12 -9.95 0.91 2.33
N LEU A 13 -8.68 0.50 2.35
CA LEU A 13 -8.27 -0.79 2.92
C LEU A 13 -8.66 -0.92 4.41
N PHE A 14 -9.00 0.18 5.09
CA PHE A 14 -9.29 0.23 6.52
C PHE A 14 -10.47 1.16 6.89
N ALA A 15 -11.13 1.78 5.91
CA ALA A 15 -12.18 2.79 6.14
C ALA A 15 -13.58 2.25 5.86
N ASP A 16 -13.73 1.30 4.93
CA ASP A 16 -14.99 0.61 4.67
C ASP A 16 -15.04 -0.72 5.44
N SER A 17 -16.04 -0.91 6.30
CA SER A 17 -16.23 -2.19 7.03
C SER A 17 -16.53 -3.37 6.09
N ASP A 18 -17.04 -3.09 4.88
CA ASP A 18 -17.29 -4.08 3.84
C ASP A 18 -16.03 -4.40 2.99
N ALA A 19 -14.96 -3.61 3.14
CA ALA A 19 -13.65 -3.79 2.51
C ALA A 19 -12.54 -4.18 3.51
N GLU A 20 -12.91 -4.48 4.76
CA GLU A 20 -11.97 -4.78 5.84
C GLU A 20 -11.18 -6.07 5.54
N PRO A 21 -9.83 -6.04 5.62
CA PRO A 21 -8.99 -7.20 5.40
C PRO A 21 -9.34 -8.34 6.36
N GLU A 22 -9.26 -9.58 5.86
CA GLU A 22 -9.63 -10.77 6.63
C GLU A 22 -8.94 -10.84 8.01
N PHE A 23 -7.69 -10.37 8.11
CA PHE A 23 -6.95 -10.38 9.36
C PHE A 23 -7.58 -9.45 10.42
N LEU A 24 -8.15 -8.30 10.02
CA LEU A 24 -8.85 -7.40 10.93
C LEU A 24 -10.21 -7.95 11.33
N THR A 25 -10.95 -8.58 10.41
CA THR A 25 -12.21 -9.28 10.74
C THR A 25 -11.97 -10.36 11.79
N LYS A 26 -10.90 -11.14 11.62
CA LYS A 26 -10.47 -12.14 12.61
C LYS A 26 -10.09 -11.48 13.94
N LEU A 27 -9.32 -10.40 13.91
CA LEU A 27 -8.90 -9.69 15.12
C LEU A 27 -10.10 -9.14 15.89
N ARG A 28 -11.04 -8.51 15.19
CA ARG A 28 -12.23 -7.88 15.76
C ARG A 28 -13.17 -8.87 16.42
N ALA A 29 -13.22 -10.13 15.95
CA ALA A 29 -13.98 -11.20 16.60
C ALA A 29 -13.42 -11.59 17.98
N HIS A 30 -12.16 -11.26 18.27
CA HIS A 30 -11.49 -11.58 19.53
C HIS A 30 -11.26 -10.35 20.41
N ASP A 31 -10.91 -9.21 19.81
CA ASP A 31 -10.59 -7.97 20.49
C ASP A 31 -10.93 -6.77 19.57
N PRO A 32 -12.16 -6.23 19.67
CA PRO A 32 -12.62 -5.16 18.79
C PRO A 32 -11.87 -3.84 19.02
N ASP A 33 -11.53 -3.52 20.27
CA ASP A 33 -10.80 -2.29 20.59
C ASP A 33 -9.39 -2.32 20.00
N PHE A 34 -8.72 -3.48 20.07
CA PHE A 34 -7.42 -3.63 19.45
C PHE A 34 -7.50 -3.59 17.91
N ALA A 35 -8.52 -4.21 17.30
CA ALA A 35 -8.73 -4.11 15.86
C ALA A 35 -8.93 -2.66 15.40
N ASP A 36 -9.68 -1.86 16.15
CA ASP A 36 -9.89 -0.44 15.86
C ASP A 36 -8.61 0.37 15.95
N HIS A 37 -7.74 0.08 16.94
CA HIS A 37 -6.42 0.69 17.04
C HIS A 37 -5.52 0.34 15.84
N VAL A 38 -5.50 -0.92 15.41
CA VAL A 38 -4.72 -1.34 14.25
C VAL A 38 -5.21 -0.66 12.98
N ALA A 39 -6.52 -0.62 12.75
CA ALA A 39 -7.10 0.07 11.60
C ALA A 39 -6.80 1.57 11.61
N ALA A 40 -6.79 2.21 12.79
CA ALA A 40 -6.45 3.62 12.95
C ALA A 40 -5.00 3.93 12.56
N ILE A 41 -4.04 3.05 12.86
CA ILE A 41 -2.64 3.20 12.43
C ILE A 41 -2.57 3.30 10.91
N ALA A 42 -3.20 2.37 10.20
CA ALA A 42 -3.14 2.35 8.75
C ALA A 42 -3.85 3.57 8.10
N ARG A 43 -5.03 3.96 8.62
CA ARG A 43 -5.73 5.16 8.15
C ARG A 43 -4.88 6.42 8.32
N THR A 44 -4.32 6.63 9.52
CA THR A 44 -3.54 7.84 9.83
C THR A 44 -2.19 7.87 9.11
N ALA A 45 -1.55 6.72 8.92
CA ALA A 45 -0.33 6.62 8.14
C ALA A 45 -0.58 6.93 6.65
N GLY A 46 -1.71 6.50 6.10
CA GLY A 46 -2.02 6.57 4.68
C GLY A 46 -2.57 7.89 4.13
N THR A 47 -3.09 8.77 4.98
CA THR A 47 -3.73 10.03 4.56
C THR A 47 -2.70 11.09 4.16
N ASP A 48 -3.09 12.02 3.28
CA ASP A 48 -2.26 13.17 2.90
C ASP A 48 -1.85 14.04 4.09
N ASP A 49 -0.59 14.47 4.09
CA ASP A 49 -0.05 15.52 4.97
C ASP A 49 1.24 16.08 4.31
N ALA A 50 2.31 16.32 5.08
CA ALA A 50 3.63 16.71 4.56
C ALA A 50 4.17 15.78 3.46
N LEU A 51 3.78 14.49 3.46
CA LEU A 51 3.95 13.58 2.33
C LEU A 51 2.57 13.25 1.76
N SER A 52 2.46 13.20 0.43
CA SER A 52 1.23 12.75 -0.21
C SER A 52 0.97 11.26 0.05
N ALA A 53 -0.28 10.85 0.04
CA ALA A 53 -0.74 9.46 0.14
C ALA A 53 -0.10 8.58 -0.96
N GLN A 54 0.08 9.14 -2.16
CA GLN A 54 0.81 8.51 -3.27
C GLN A 54 2.26 8.20 -2.88
N THR A 55 2.97 9.21 -2.34
CA THR A 55 4.36 9.06 -1.89
C THR A 55 4.45 8.02 -0.78
N LYS A 56 3.54 8.06 0.19
CA LYS A 56 3.50 7.09 1.29
C LYS A 56 3.21 5.67 0.81
N THR A 57 2.32 5.51 -0.17
CA THR A 57 2.03 4.21 -0.79
C THR A 57 3.24 3.64 -1.52
N LEU A 58 3.98 4.46 -2.27
CA LEU A 58 5.24 4.05 -2.91
C LEU A 58 6.32 3.66 -1.87
N ILE A 59 6.40 4.36 -0.74
CA ILE A 59 7.29 4.00 0.37
C ILE A 59 6.88 2.64 0.94
N THR A 60 5.59 2.41 1.22
CA THR A 60 5.13 1.12 1.74
C THR A 60 5.39 -0.01 0.74
N LEU A 61 5.19 0.22 -0.56
CA LEU A 61 5.49 -0.76 -1.61
C LEU A 61 6.98 -1.13 -1.62
N ALA A 62 7.84 -0.12 -1.50
CA ALA A 62 9.29 -0.29 -1.40
C ALA A 62 9.66 -1.13 -0.16
N LEU A 63 9.02 -0.90 0.99
CA LEU A 63 9.23 -1.69 2.20
C LEU A 63 8.78 -3.15 2.03
N ASP A 64 7.61 -3.40 1.44
CA ASP A 64 7.16 -4.76 1.15
C ASP A 64 8.11 -5.48 0.20
N ALA A 65 8.63 -4.79 -0.82
CA ALA A 65 9.64 -5.35 -1.70
C ALA A 65 10.95 -5.65 -0.95
N ALA A 66 11.37 -4.76 -0.04
CA ALA A 66 12.55 -4.92 0.80
C ALA A 66 12.40 -6.09 1.79
N ASP A 67 11.19 -6.38 2.26
CA ASP A 67 10.90 -7.52 3.15
C ASP A 67 10.71 -8.84 2.38
N GLY A 68 10.47 -8.77 1.07
CA GLY A 68 10.21 -9.94 0.23
C GLY A 68 8.73 -10.32 0.16
N ASN A 69 7.84 -9.39 0.49
CA ASN A 69 6.39 -9.57 0.48
C ASN A 69 5.82 -9.35 -0.92
N THR A 70 5.88 -10.38 -1.77
CA THR A 70 5.38 -10.31 -3.15
C THR A 70 3.90 -9.93 -3.26
N ASN A 71 3.05 -10.40 -2.34
CA ASN A 71 1.62 -10.07 -2.37
C ASN A 71 1.39 -8.61 -1.99
N GLY A 72 2.05 -8.13 -0.92
CA GLY A 72 2.01 -6.72 -0.53
C GLY A 72 2.46 -5.78 -1.63
N VAL A 73 3.52 -6.13 -2.37
CA VAL A 73 3.96 -5.37 -3.56
C VAL A 73 2.87 -5.28 -4.63
N LYS A 74 2.16 -6.38 -4.92
CA LYS A 74 1.06 -6.37 -5.91
C LYS A 74 -0.11 -5.54 -5.45
N ASP A 75 -0.53 -5.71 -4.20
CA ASP A 75 -1.66 -5.03 -3.61
C ASP A 75 -1.41 -3.51 -3.56
N LEU A 76 -0.22 -3.09 -3.12
CA LEU A 76 0.17 -1.69 -3.09
C LEU A 76 0.37 -1.09 -4.48
N ALA A 77 0.78 -1.88 -5.47
CA ALA A 77 0.85 -1.39 -6.84
C ALA A 77 -0.55 -1.18 -7.44
N ALA A 78 -1.57 -1.91 -6.99
CA ALA A 78 -2.96 -1.65 -7.35
C ALA A 78 -3.48 -0.37 -6.67
N VAL A 79 -3.18 -0.20 -5.38
CA VAL A 79 -3.52 1.02 -4.61
C VAL A 79 -2.84 2.26 -5.18
N ALA A 80 -1.55 2.19 -5.51
CA ALA A 80 -0.83 3.31 -6.12
C ALA A 80 -1.49 3.75 -7.44
N ARG A 81 -1.89 2.79 -8.28
CA ARG A 81 -2.60 3.09 -9.53
C ARG A 81 -3.95 3.73 -9.32
N SER A 82 -4.74 3.29 -8.33
CA SER A 82 -6.02 3.93 -8.02
C SER A 82 -5.85 5.35 -7.45
N GLN A 83 -4.69 5.66 -6.86
CA GLN A 83 -4.30 7.02 -6.45
C GLN A 83 -3.76 7.89 -7.60
N GLY A 84 -3.65 7.35 -8.82
CA GLY A 84 -3.13 8.06 -9.99
C GLY A 84 -1.61 8.04 -10.13
N VAL A 85 -0.89 7.21 -9.38
CA VAL A 85 0.54 6.98 -9.58
C VAL A 85 0.77 6.36 -10.96
N SER A 86 1.73 6.93 -11.70
CA SER A 86 2.10 6.48 -13.03
C SER A 86 2.93 5.19 -13.02
N GLU A 87 2.94 4.46 -14.13
CA GLU A 87 3.82 3.29 -14.29
C GLU A 87 5.30 3.71 -14.26
N GLN A 88 5.62 4.95 -14.63
CA GLN A 88 6.96 5.52 -14.53
C GLN A 88 7.39 5.68 -13.07
N GLU A 89 6.54 6.20 -12.19
CA GLU A 89 6.83 6.32 -10.76
C GLU A 89 6.98 4.93 -10.09
N LEU A 90 6.16 3.95 -10.47
CA LEU A 90 6.33 2.57 -10.03
C LEU A 90 7.68 1.99 -10.50
N ALA A 91 8.04 2.19 -11.77
CA ALA A 91 9.33 1.73 -12.30
C ALA A 91 10.52 2.42 -11.61
N GLU A 92 10.41 3.70 -11.27
CA GLU A 92 11.43 4.42 -10.49
C GLU A 92 11.56 3.86 -9.06
N THR A 93 10.45 3.53 -8.42
CA THR A 93 10.44 2.87 -7.10
C THR A 93 11.14 1.51 -7.16
N VAL A 94 10.89 0.71 -8.21
CA VAL A 94 11.60 -0.56 -8.44
C VAL A 94 13.11 -0.35 -8.63
N LYS A 95 13.54 0.70 -9.34
CA LYS A 95 14.98 1.04 -9.48
C LYS A 95 15.62 1.36 -8.13
N VAL A 96 14.92 2.07 -7.24
CA VAL A 96 15.41 2.36 -5.88
C VAL A 96 15.65 1.06 -5.12
N ILE A 97 14.72 0.10 -5.21
CA ILE A 97 14.87 -1.21 -4.55
C ILE A 97 16.01 -2.03 -5.15
N ALA A 98 16.20 -1.99 -6.47
CA ALA A 98 17.35 -2.64 -7.10
C ALA A 98 18.68 -2.13 -6.54
N ASN A 99 18.79 -0.81 -6.34
CA ASN A 99 19.98 -0.17 -5.81
C ASN A 99 20.24 -0.53 -4.33
N GLN A 100 19.19 -0.62 -3.51
CA GLN A 100 19.34 -0.88 -2.06
C GLN A 100 19.38 -2.36 -1.69
N GLY A 101 18.65 -3.22 -2.40
CA GLY A 101 18.41 -4.62 -2.02
C GLY A 101 19.01 -5.67 -2.97
N GLY A 102 19.60 -5.27 -4.08
CA GLY A 102 20.18 -6.18 -5.08
C GLY A 102 19.13 -7.01 -5.84
N LEU A 103 19.60 -8.00 -6.59
CA LEU A 103 18.77 -8.74 -7.57
C LEU A 103 17.62 -9.55 -6.95
N GLY A 104 17.78 -10.06 -5.73
CA GLY A 104 16.73 -10.80 -5.04
C GLY A 104 15.53 -9.92 -4.68
N LYS A 105 15.79 -8.71 -4.18
CA LYS A 105 14.73 -7.73 -3.86
C LYS A 105 14.16 -7.10 -5.13
N LEU A 106 14.98 -6.92 -6.17
CA LEU A 106 14.48 -6.54 -7.50
C LEU A 106 13.45 -7.55 -8.03
N ALA A 107 13.71 -8.86 -7.94
CA ALA A 107 12.78 -9.88 -8.41
C ALA A 107 11.43 -9.84 -7.67
N VAL A 108 11.41 -9.41 -6.41
CA VAL A 108 10.17 -9.15 -5.67
C VAL A 108 9.52 -7.86 -6.17
N ALA A 109 10.27 -6.76 -6.24
CA ALA A 109 9.80 -5.45 -6.66
C ALA A 109 9.18 -5.44 -8.07
N THR A 110 9.65 -6.26 -9.01
CA THR A 110 9.10 -6.35 -10.38
C THR A 110 7.64 -6.75 -10.41
N HIS A 111 7.09 -7.36 -9.36
CA HIS A 111 5.67 -7.67 -9.25
C HIS A 111 4.78 -6.43 -9.14
N ALA A 112 5.36 -5.24 -8.93
CA ALA A 112 4.64 -3.98 -9.02
C ALA A 112 4.31 -3.59 -10.47
N LEU A 113 5.04 -4.11 -11.46
CA LEU A 113 4.95 -3.71 -12.86
C LEU A 113 3.96 -4.60 -13.63
N LYS A 114 3.33 -4.03 -14.66
CA LYS A 114 2.54 -4.79 -15.64
C LYS A 114 3.45 -5.38 -16.71
N GLU A 115 2.99 -6.47 -17.34
CA GLU A 115 3.59 -7.03 -18.57
C GLU A 115 3.36 -6.11 -19.78
#